data_AF-A0A7V2VL57-F1
#
_entry.id   AF-A0A7V2VL57-F1
#
_cell.length_a   1.000
_cell.length_b   1.000
_cell.length_c   1.000
_cell.angle_alpha   90.00
_cell.angle_beta   90.00
_cell.angle_gamma   90.00
#
_symmetry.space_group_name_H-M   'P 1'
#
loop_
_entity.id
_entity.type
_entity.pdbx_description
1 polymer ?
#
loop_
_entity_poly.entity_id
_entity_poly.type
_entity_poly.pdbx_seq_one_letter_code
_entity_poly.pdbx_strand_id
1 'polypeptide(L)'
;MEMSEQPNIPMLVAYEGKLAGQRWLVEGDSLLIGRSPDCDVILPERPVSRHHARIERTADGQYVIRDLGSKNGTYVNGEEVRDEPRVLQDGDEIQIALCVKLGFVGADATLPLVVEGPTRGLRVDRASRRVFIGGQELTPPLSPAQYRLLTTLLDAEGRVVTREEIVAAVWPEEAKAGITEQAIDALVRRLRERLASLDPDHNYIVTVRGHGFRLENR
;
A
#
# COMPACT_ATOMS: atom_id res chain seq x y z
N MET A 1 -0.79 -36.48 11.78
CA MET A 1 0.06 -35.28 11.66
C MET A 1 -0.90 -34.11 11.66
N GLU A 2 -1.01 -33.47 12.81
CA GLU A 2 -1.89 -32.32 13.04
C GLU A 2 -1.59 -31.22 12.01
N MET A 3 -2.60 -30.93 11.17
CA MET A 3 -2.67 -29.65 10.46
C MET A 3 -2.94 -28.60 11.54
N SER A 4 -1.92 -27.83 11.90
CA SER A 4 -2.06 -26.71 12.81
C SER A 4 -3.05 -25.71 12.20
N GLU A 5 -4.27 -25.63 12.75
CA GLU A 5 -5.18 -24.50 12.57
C GLU A 5 -4.41 -23.24 12.97
N GLN A 6 -4.04 -22.43 11.97
CA GLN A 6 -3.53 -21.10 12.26
C GLN A 6 -4.72 -20.28 12.77
N PRO A 7 -4.64 -19.67 13.97
CA PRO A 7 -5.72 -18.85 14.48
C PRO A 7 -5.98 -17.69 13.51
N ASN A 8 -7.24 -17.49 13.14
CA ASN A 8 -7.66 -16.36 12.32
C ASN A 8 -7.61 -15.11 13.23
N ILE A 9 -6.46 -14.44 13.29
CA ILE A 9 -6.25 -13.27 14.15
C ILE A 9 -6.75 -12.04 13.38
N PRO A 10 -7.63 -11.20 13.95
CA PRO A 10 -8.06 -9.96 13.31
C PRO A 10 -6.88 -9.04 13.02
N MET A 11 -7.04 -8.16 12.04
CA MET A 11 -5.99 -7.22 11.68
C MET A 11 -6.52 -5.84 11.30
N LEU A 12 -5.67 -4.84 11.50
CA LEU A 12 -5.82 -3.51 10.93
C LEU A 12 -4.96 -3.38 9.68
N VAL A 13 -5.50 -2.73 8.64
CA VAL A 13 -4.80 -2.47 7.38
C VAL A 13 -4.85 -0.97 7.07
N ALA A 14 -3.72 -0.31 6.93
CA ALA A 14 -3.73 1.09 6.49
C ALA A 14 -4.03 1.18 4.99
N TYR A 15 -5.02 1.98 4.60
CA TYR A 15 -5.42 2.11 3.18
C TYR A 15 -4.64 3.18 2.42
N GLU A 16 -4.26 4.26 3.12
CA GLU A 16 -3.67 5.44 2.51
C GLU A 16 -2.54 6.07 3.35
N GLY A 17 -1.89 7.08 2.77
CA GLY A 17 -0.76 7.76 3.40
C GLY A 17 0.53 6.94 3.39
N LYS A 18 1.49 7.35 4.23
CA LYS A 18 2.84 6.75 4.30
C LYS A 18 2.84 5.31 4.83
N LEU A 19 1.76 4.92 5.50
CA LEU A 19 1.60 3.60 6.11
C LEU A 19 0.75 2.66 5.24
N ALA A 20 0.31 3.08 4.05
CA ALA A 20 -0.57 2.30 3.20
C ALA A 20 -0.02 0.88 2.94
N GLY A 21 -0.85 -0.13 3.16
CA GLY A 21 -0.50 -1.54 3.06
C GLY A 21 0.11 -2.13 4.33
N GLN A 22 0.48 -1.32 5.32
CA GLN A 22 0.94 -1.83 6.61
C GLN A 22 -0.22 -2.51 7.34
N ARG A 23 0.11 -3.64 7.98
CA ARG A 23 -0.83 -4.48 8.70
C ARG A 23 -0.38 -4.63 10.15
N TRP A 24 -1.33 -4.57 11.06
CA TRP A 24 -1.11 -4.84 12.48
C TRP A 24 -2.09 -5.93 12.91
N LEU A 25 -1.56 -7.01 13.45
CA LEU A 25 -2.38 -8.05 14.08
C LEU A 25 -2.95 -7.49 15.38
N VAL A 26 -4.23 -7.76 15.64
CA VAL A 26 -4.88 -7.45 16.92
C VAL A 26 -4.60 -8.63 17.87
N GLU A 27 -3.34 -8.74 18.30
CA GLU A 27 -2.90 -9.81 19.21
C GLU A 27 -3.32 -9.50 20.66
N GLY A 28 -3.86 -10.50 21.36
CA GLY A 28 -4.31 -10.36 22.75
C GLY A 28 -5.65 -9.62 22.90
N ASP A 29 -5.83 -8.95 24.04
CA ASP A 29 -7.10 -8.33 24.42
C ASP A 29 -7.15 -6.81 24.18
N SER A 30 -6.03 -6.17 23.78
CA SER A 30 -5.95 -4.72 23.59
C SER A 30 -4.88 -4.32 22.58
N LEU A 31 -5.20 -3.35 21.72
CA LEU A 31 -4.29 -2.72 20.75
C LEU A 31 -4.41 -1.20 20.84
N LEU A 32 -3.32 -0.53 21.22
CA LEU A 32 -3.25 0.92 21.39
C LEU A 32 -2.79 1.61 20.09
N ILE A 33 -3.54 2.62 19.67
CA ILE A 33 -3.31 3.40 18.46
C ILE A 33 -2.96 4.84 18.83
N GLY A 34 -1.87 5.37 18.29
CA GLY A 34 -1.48 6.76 18.55
C GLY A 34 -0.16 7.15 17.89
N ARG A 35 0.25 8.41 18.05
CA ARG A 35 1.52 8.89 17.47
C ARG A 35 2.75 8.59 18.32
N SER A 36 2.56 8.25 19.59
CA SER A 36 3.70 8.00 20.48
C SER A 36 4.34 6.65 20.16
N PRO A 37 5.66 6.50 20.38
CA PRO A 37 6.38 5.25 20.10
C PRO A 37 6.04 4.11 21.07
N ASP A 38 5.27 4.36 22.13
CA ASP A 38 4.77 3.36 23.08
C ASP A 38 3.41 2.77 22.67
N CYS A 39 2.88 3.13 21.50
CA CYS A 39 1.67 2.54 20.92
C CYS A 39 2.00 1.28 20.11
N ASP A 40 1.07 0.34 20.05
CA ASP A 40 1.17 -0.85 19.21
C ASP A 40 1.05 -0.47 17.71
N VAL A 41 0.13 0.45 17.41
CA VAL A 41 -0.04 1.06 16.09
C VAL A 41 0.46 2.49 16.13
N ILE A 42 1.68 2.71 15.63
CA ILE A 42 2.33 4.02 15.62
C ILE A 42 1.94 4.78 14.35
N LEU A 43 1.19 5.86 14.53
CA LEU A 43 0.75 6.77 13.47
C LEU A 43 1.48 8.13 13.63
N PRO A 44 2.64 8.36 12.98
CA PRO A 44 3.53 9.49 13.25
C PRO A 44 3.03 10.83 12.67
N GLU A 45 1.71 11.01 12.57
CA GLU A 45 1.08 12.19 12.02
C GLU A 45 0.78 13.21 13.13
N ARG A 46 1.11 14.49 12.90
CA ARG A 46 0.93 15.55 13.90
C ARG A 46 -0.52 15.68 14.43
N PRO A 47 -1.57 15.53 13.60
CA PRO A 47 -2.97 15.56 14.06
C PRO A 47 -3.36 14.40 14.97
N VAL A 48 -2.59 13.31 15.00
CA VAL A 48 -2.90 12.14 15.83
C VAL A 48 -2.44 12.42 17.27
N SER A 49 -3.32 12.21 18.25
CA SER A 49 -2.97 12.22 19.68
C SER A 49 -1.92 11.16 20.05
N ARG A 50 -1.16 11.42 21.13
CA ARG A 50 -0.13 10.51 21.65
C ARG A 50 -0.67 9.10 21.87
N HIS A 51 -1.78 9.02 22.59
CA HIS A 51 -2.66 7.86 22.71
C HIS A 51 -4.02 8.32 22.17
N HIS A 52 -4.45 7.76 21.05
CA HIS A 52 -5.58 8.30 20.28
C HIS A 52 -6.83 7.44 20.45
N ALA A 53 -6.71 6.16 20.15
CA ALA A 53 -7.79 5.21 20.22
C ALA A 53 -7.24 3.88 20.72
N ARG A 54 -8.14 3.02 21.20
CA ARG A 54 -7.80 1.65 21.56
C ARG A 54 -8.84 0.71 21.00
N ILE A 55 -8.37 -0.42 20.48
CA ILE A 55 -9.22 -1.58 20.18
C ILE A 55 -9.08 -2.55 21.34
N GLU A 56 -10.20 -3.02 21.87
CA GLU A 56 -10.25 -3.98 22.98
C GLU A 56 -11.13 -5.16 22.59
N ARG A 57 -10.75 -6.35 23.04
CA ARG A 57 -11.58 -7.55 22.93
C ARG A 57 -12.48 -7.64 24.16
N THR A 58 -13.78 -7.75 23.93
CA THR A 58 -14.79 -7.89 24.99
C THR A 58 -14.88 -9.33 25.49
N ALA A 59 -15.52 -9.54 26.64
CA ALA A 59 -15.66 -10.86 27.25
C ALA A 59 -16.46 -11.86 26.40
N ASP A 60 -17.36 -11.37 25.55
CA ASP A 60 -18.13 -12.13 24.55
C ASP A 60 -17.38 -12.33 23.23
N GLY A 61 -16.12 -11.87 23.14
CA GLY A 61 -15.22 -12.11 22.03
C GLY A 61 -15.32 -11.12 20.87
N GLN A 62 -16.16 -10.08 20.99
CA GLN A 62 -16.25 -9.00 20.02
C GLN A 62 -15.04 -8.05 20.14
N TYR A 63 -14.73 -7.33 19.07
CA TYR A 63 -13.75 -6.25 19.11
C TYR A 63 -14.49 -4.92 19.11
N VAL A 64 -14.09 -4.03 20.01
CA VAL A 64 -14.64 -2.68 20.11
C VAL A 64 -13.52 -1.65 20.00
N ILE A 65 -13.81 -0.51 19.38
CA ILE A 65 -12.92 0.65 19.36
C ILE A 65 -13.45 1.74 20.28
N ARG A 66 -12.53 2.38 21.02
CA ARG A 66 -12.80 3.53 21.89
C ARG A 66 -11.84 4.67 21.56
N ASP A 67 -12.36 5.89 21.49
CA ASP A 67 -11.55 7.10 21.47
C ASP A 67 -11.03 7.44 22.89
N LEU A 68 -9.76 7.81 23.01
CA LEU A 68 -9.10 8.07 24.31
C LEU A 68 -9.06 9.57 24.67
N GLY A 69 -10.07 10.34 24.25
CA GLY A 69 -10.09 11.80 24.41
C GLY A 69 -9.15 12.47 23.41
N SER A 70 -9.15 11.98 22.17
CA SER A 70 -8.30 12.49 21.13
C SER A 70 -8.69 13.92 20.71
N LYS A 71 -7.74 14.67 20.13
CA LYS A 71 -8.01 16.07 19.75
C LYS A 71 -8.93 16.18 18.53
N ASN A 72 -8.84 15.22 17.61
CA ASN A 72 -9.46 15.30 16.28
C ASN A 72 -10.48 14.17 16.02
N GLY A 73 -10.77 13.36 17.04
CA GLY A 73 -11.76 12.29 16.99
C GLY A 73 -11.29 11.03 16.26
N THR A 74 -12.00 9.96 16.58
CA THR A 74 -11.97 8.65 15.92
C THR A 74 -13.31 8.40 15.26
N TYR A 75 -13.32 7.86 14.04
CA TYR A 75 -14.56 7.60 13.29
C TYR A 75 -14.55 6.18 12.76
N VAL A 76 -15.74 5.56 12.68
CA VAL A 76 -15.95 4.26 12.03
C VAL A 76 -17.03 4.43 10.99
N ASN A 77 -16.73 4.11 9.72
CA ASN A 77 -17.61 4.30 8.57
C ASN A 77 -18.19 5.72 8.47
N GLY A 78 -17.38 6.72 8.85
CA GLY A 78 -17.76 8.14 8.84
C GLY A 78 -18.54 8.61 10.08
N GLU A 79 -18.91 7.72 10.99
CA GLU A 79 -19.55 8.08 12.25
C GLU A 79 -18.55 8.20 13.39
N GLU A 80 -18.59 9.30 14.13
CA GLU A 80 -17.69 9.56 15.25
C GLU A 80 -17.92 8.57 16.40
N VAL A 81 -16.82 8.00 16.91
CA VAL A 81 -16.79 7.20 18.13
C VAL A 81 -16.80 8.18 19.31
N ARG A 82 -17.98 8.36 19.89
CA ARG A 82 -18.22 9.23 21.06
C ARG A 82 -17.88 8.50 22.37
N ASP A 83 -18.56 8.82 23.46
CA ASP A 83 -18.27 8.33 24.81
C ASP A 83 -18.36 6.79 24.96
N GLU A 84 -19.15 6.13 24.11
CA GLU A 84 -19.34 4.68 24.13
C GLU A 84 -18.45 3.97 23.08
N PRO A 85 -17.85 2.81 23.43
CA PRO A 85 -17.14 1.99 22.46
C PRO A 85 -18.05 1.57 21.31
N ARG A 86 -17.47 1.47 20.12
CA ARG A 86 -18.17 0.98 18.94
C ARG A 86 -17.67 -0.41 18.58
N VAL A 87 -18.60 -1.36 18.42
CA VAL A 87 -18.29 -2.70 17.93
C VAL A 87 -17.77 -2.60 16.49
N LEU A 88 -16.66 -3.28 16.23
CA LEU A 88 -16.05 -3.39 14.91
C LEU A 88 -16.54 -4.65 14.19
N GLN A 89 -16.90 -4.48 12.92
CA GLN A 89 -17.26 -5.56 12.01
C GLN A 89 -16.21 -5.70 10.91
N ASP A 90 -16.09 -6.91 10.36
CA ASP A 90 -15.22 -7.16 9.22
C ASP A 90 -15.53 -6.19 8.06
N GLY A 91 -14.48 -5.56 7.54
CA GLY A 91 -14.57 -4.56 6.47
C GLY A 91 -14.77 -3.12 6.92
N ASP A 92 -14.94 -2.85 8.23
CA ASP A 92 -15.13 -1.49 8.74
C ASP A 92 -13.95 -0.57 8.42
N GLU A 93 -14.24 0.64 7.95
CA GLU A 93 -13.25 1.72 7.78
C GLU A 93 -13.15 2.53 9.08
N ILE A 94 -11.98 2.52 9.71
CA ILE A 94 -11.63 3.33 10.87
C ILE A 94 -10.83 4.54 10.40
N GLN A 95 -11.30 5.75 10.71
CA GLN A 95 -10.59 6.99 10.45
C GLN A 95 -10.06 7.60 11.74
N ILE A 96 -8.75 7.85 11.79
CA ILE A 96 -8.05 8.47 12.92
C ILE A 96 -7.66 9.90 12.56
N ALA A 97 -8.05 10.87 13.40
CA ALA A 97 -7.73 12.28 13.25
C ALA A 97 -8.10 12.91 11.89
N LEU A 98 -9.07 12.31 11.17
CA LEU A 98 -9.46 12.67 9.80
C LEU A 98 -8.33 12.62 8.76
N CYS A 99 -7.17 12.02 9.08
CA CYS A 99 -5.99 12.01 8.21
C CYS A 99 -5.38 10.63 7.98
N VAL A 100 -5.81 9.62 8.74
CA VAL A 100 -5.39 8.23 8.56
C VAL A 100 -6.63 7.36 8.44
N LYS A 101 -6.70 6.53 7.39
CA LYS A 101 -7.73 5.51 7.22
C LYS A 101 -7.15 4.10 7.37
N LEU A 102 -7.78 3.32 8.21
CA LEU A 102 -7.48 1.92 8.49
C LEU A 102 -8.72 1.07 8.16
N GLY A 103 -8.53 -0.15 7.71
CA GLY A 103 -9.57 -1.17 7.61
C GLY A 103 -9.44 -2.16 8.75
N PHE A 104 -10.55 -2.59 9.33
CA PHE A 104 -10.59 -3.73 10.23
C PHE A 104 -11.00 -5.00 9.47
N VAL A 105 -10.24 -6.08 9.67
CA VAL A 105 -10.53 -7.41 9.11
C VAL A 105 -10.72 -8.36 10.29
N GLY A 106 -11.89 -8.99 10.38
CA GLY A 106 -12.31 -9.83 11.49
C GLY A 106 -11.84 -11.28 11.39
N ALA A 107 -11.87 -11.98 12.53
CA ALA A 107 -11.47 -13.40 12.67
C ALA A 107 -12.45 -14.41 12.04
N ASP A 108 -13.66 -13.99 11.65
CA ASP A 108 -14.69 -14.89 11.11
C ASP A 108 -14.86 -14.77 9.59
N ALA A 109 -13.94 -14.09 8.89
CA ALA A 109 -13.97 -14.01 7.43
C ALA A 109 -13.77 -15.41 6.80
N THR A 110 -14.86 -16.10 6.47
CA THR A 110 -14.88 -17.44 5.82
C THR A 110 -14.49 -17.45 4.34
N LEU A 111 -13.99 -16.34 3.80
CA LEU A 111 -13.32 -16.38 2.52
C LEU A 111 -11.94 -16.96 2.77
N PRO A 112 -11.45 -17.94 1.98
CA PRO A 112 -10.07 -18.34 2.08
C PRO A 112 -9.26 -17.07 1.92
N LEU A 113 -8.56 -16.66 2.99
CA LEU A 113 -7.44 -15.74 2.87
C LEU A 113 -6.55 -16.39 1.84
N VAL A 114 -6.60 -15.89 0.60
CA VAL A 114 -5.55 -16.16 -0.34
C VAL A 114 -4.33 -15.54 0.31
N VAL A 115 -3.54 -16.41 0.92
CA VAL A 115 -2.26 -16.14 1.54
C VAL A 115 -1.34 -15.67 0.41
N GLU A 116 -1.23 -14.36 0.21
CA GLU A 116 -0.13 -13.77 -0.56
C GLU A 116 0.40 -12.54 0.19
N GLY A 117 1.31 -12.79 1.13
CA GLY A 117 2.50 -11.97 1.38
C GLY A 117 2.37 -10.48 1.72
N PRO A 118 3.51 -9.78 1.90
CA PRO A 118 3.53 -8.32 2.02
C PRO A 118 2.91 -7.75 0.74
N THR A 119 2.12 -6.68 0.79
CA THR A 119 1.70 -6.01 -0.46
C THR A 119 2.93 -5.39 -1.12
N ARG A 120 3.66 -6.20 -1.88
CA ARG A 120 4.49 -5.78 -3.01
C ARG A 120 3.54 -5.09 -3.98
N GLY A 121 3.86 -3.87 -4.34
CA GLY A 121 2.90 -3.02 -5.00
C GLY A 121 3.53 -1.68 -5.33
N LEU A 122 3.86 -1.53 -6.61
CA LEU A 122 4.27 -0.30 -7.22
C LEU A 122 3.06 0.62 -7.37
N ARG A 123 3.16 1.81 -6.77
CA ARG A 123 2.14 2.87 -6.85
C ARG A 123 2.78 4.15 -7.37
N VAL A 124 2.02 4.93 -8.14
CA VAL A 124 2.48 6.21 -8.67
C VAL A 124 1.45 7.29 -8.34
N ASP A 125 1.90 8.36 -7.67
CA ASP A 125 1.13 9.60 -7.53
C ASP A 125 1.46 10.51 -8.73
N ARG A 126 0.47 10.70 -9.60
CA ARG A 126 0.64 11.48 -10.83
C ARG A 126 0.63 12.98 -10.61
N ALA A 127 -0.04 13.45 -9.56
CA ALA A 127 -0.12 14.88 -9.25
C ALA A 127 1.25 15.40 -8.78
N SER A 128 1.95 14.60 -7.97
CA SER A 128 3.27 14.96 -7.43
C SER A 128 4.45 14.28 -8.15
N ARG A 129 4.18 13.38 -9.11
CA ARG A 129 5.18 12.55 -9.85
C ARG A 129 6.06 11.70 -8.94
N ARG A 130 5.48 11.15 -7.87
CA ARG A 130 6.18 10.31 -6.89
C ARG A 130 5.84 8.84 -7.10
N VAL A 131 6.83 7.97 -6.88
CA VAL A 131 6.71 6.52 -7.07
C VAL A 131 6.95 5.85 -5.73
N PHE A 132 6.13 4.85 -5.41
CA PHE A 132 6.18 4.12 -4.15
C PHE A 132 6.21 2.62 -4.43
N ILE A 133 6.92 1.85 -3.60
CA ILE A 133 6.92 0.39 -3.62
C ILE A 133 6.72 -0.09 -2.19
N GLY A 134 5.68 -0.89 -1.94
CA GLY A 134 5.38 -1.37 -0.59
C GLY A 134 5.21 -0.23 0.44
N GLY A 135 4.68 0.92 -0.01
CA GLY A 135 4.52 2.12 0.82
C GLY A 135 5.75 3.03 0.92
N GLN A 136 6.95 2.57 0.54
CA GLN A 136 8.17 3.37 0.58
C GLN A 136 8.36 4.19 -0.70
N GLU A 137 8.66 5.49 -0.56
CA GLU A 137 8.94 6.37 -1.70
C GLU A 137 10.31 6.10 -2.34
N LEU A 138 10.32 6.02 -3.67
CA LEU A 138 11.52 5.89 -4.47
C LEU A 138 12.25 7.23 -4.57
N THR A 139 13.31 7.36 -3.77
CA THR A 139 14.20 8.52 -3.75
C THR A 139 15.61 8.15 -4.23
N PRO A 140 16.33 9.00 -4.97
CA PRO A 140 15.85 10.21 -5.65
C PRO A 140 14.73 9.95 -6.69
N PRO A 141 13.96 10.96 -7.10
CA PRO A 141 12.87 10.79 -8.06
C PRO A 141 13.39 10.23 -9.39
N LEU A 142 12.54 9.47 -10.08
CA LEU A 142 12.85 8.95 -11.41
C LEU A 142 13.10 10.08 -12.40
N SER A 143 13.97 9.83 -13.38
CA SER A 143 14.14 10.77 -14.49
C SER A 143 12.84 10.89 -15.30
N PRO A 144 12.62 11.99 -16.04
CA PRO A 144 11.40 12.17 -16.84
C PRO A 144 11.15 11.02 -17.83
N ALA A 145 12.21 10.41 -18.37
CA ALA A 145 12.11 9.27 -19.27
C ALA A 145 11.71 7.98 -18.54
N GLN A 146 12.31 7.72 -17.37
CA GLN A 146 11.97 6.58 -16.52
C GLN A 146 10.53 6.66 -16.00
N TYR A 147 10.11 7.84 -15.57
CA TYR A 147 8.75 8.08 -15.11
C TYR A 147 7.73 7.84 -16.21
N ARG A 148 7.96 8.38 -17.41
CA ARG A 148 7.06 8.17 -18.57
C ARG A 148 6.96 6.70 -18.97
N LEU A 149 8.09 5.98 -18.99
CA LEU A 149 8.09 4.54 -19.25
C LEU A 149 7.22 3.81 -18.21
N LEU A 150 7.43 4.10 -16.93
CA LEU A 150 6.68 3.45 -15.85
C LEU A 150 5.18 3.74 -15.91
N THR A 151 4.77 4.99 -16.11
CA THR A 151 3.35 5.35 -16.21
C THR A 151 2.70 4.73 -17.43
N THR A 152 3.41 4.63 -18.56
CA THR A 152 2.90 3.98 -19.78
C THR A 152 2.64 2.49 -19.54
N LEU A 153 3.56 1.82 -18.84
CA LEU A 153 3.40 0.41 -18.48
C LEU A 153 2.27 0.19 -17.46
N LEU A 154 2.05 1.14 -16.54
CA LEU A 154 0.92 1.13 -15.61
C LEU A 154 -0.43 1.33 -16.31
N ASP A 155 -0.51 2.30 -17.23
CA ASP A 155 -1.72 2.62 -18.01
C ASP A 155 -2.11 1.48 -18.97
N ALA A 156 -1.15 0.61 -19.29
CA ALA A 156 -1.41 -0.58 -20.08
C ALA A 156 -2.09 -1.71 -19.28
N GLU A 157 -2.24 -1.60 -17.96
CA GLU A 157 -2.96 -2.54 -17.09
C GLU A 157 -2.60 -4.03 -17.33
N GLY A 158 -1.30 -4.32 -17.50
CA GLY A 158 -0.83 -5.68 -17.76
C GLY A 158 -0.88 -6.12 -19.22
N ARG A 159 -1.26 -5.23 -20.16
CA ARG A 159 -1.01 -5.44 -21.59
C ARG A 159 0.49 -5.29 -21.90
N VAL A 160 0.94 -6.00 -22.94
CA VAL A 160 2.28 -5.79 -23.50
C VAL A 160 2.31 -4.45 -24.23
N VAL A 161 3.22 -3.57 -23.80
CA VAL A 161 3.55 -2.32 -24.47
C VAL A 161 4.70 -2.57 -25.43
N THR A 162 4.48 -2.24 -26.70
CA THR A 162 5.45 -2.42 -27.78
C THR A 162 6.60 -1.43 -27.68
N ARG A 163 7.70 -1.72 -28.38
CA ARG A 163 8.85 -0.81 -28.45
C ARG A 163 8.47 0.53 -29.07
N GLU A 164 7.60 0.52 -30.08
CA GLU A 164 7.11 1.74 -30.74
C GLU A 164 6.27 2.60 -29.79
N GLU A 165 5.35 1.98 -29.03
CA GLU A 165 4.57 2.68 -27.99
C GLU A 165 5.48 3.30 -26.92
N ILE A 166 6.53 2.59 -26.50
CA ILE A 166 7.51 3.12 -25.54
C ILE A 166 8.28 4.30 -26.14
N VAL A 167 8.72 4.21 -27.39
CA VAL A 167 9.43 5.32 -28.05
C VAL A 167 8.55 6.56 -28.14
N ALA A 168 7.29 6.39 -28.57
CA ALA A 168 6.34 7.49 -28.67
C ALA A 168 6.04 8.14 -27.31
N ALA A 169 5.95 7.35 -26.24
CA ALA A 169 5.65 7.87 -24.90
C ALA A 169 6.86 8.56 -24.25
N VAL A 170 8.05 7.97 -24.35
CA VAL A 170 9.25 8.43 -23.65
C VAL A 170 9.96 9.55 -24.41
N TRP A 171 10.04 9.46 -25.74
CA TRP A 171 10.77 10.39 -26.62
C TRP A 171 9.86 10.92 -27.74
N PRO A 172 8.80 11.68 -27.42
CA PRO A 172 7.82 12.14 -28.40
C PRO A 172 8.45 13.03 -29.51
N GLU A 173 9.47 13.83 -29.16
CA GLU A 173 10.16 14.74 -30.11
C GLU A 173 11.22 14.02 -30.94
N GLU A 174 11.93 13.04 -30.37
CA GLU A 174 13.01 12.30 -31.03
C GLU A 174 12.53 11.01 -31.71
N ALA A 175 11.25 10.67 -31.60
CA ALA A 175 10.65 9.50 -32.26
C ALA A 175 10.89 9.49 -33.79
N LYS A 176 11.03 10.67 -34.40
CA LYS A 176 11.34 10.82 -35.84
C LYS A 176 12.81 10.57 -36.19
N ALA A 177 13.72 10.66 -35.22
CA ALA A 177 15.16 10.50 -35.42
C ALA A 177 15.64 9.04 -35.33
N GLY A 178 14.74 8.10 -35.02
CA GLY A 178 15.05 6.69 -34.90
C GLY A 178 15.78 6.37 -33.60
N ILE A 179 15.02 6.11 -32.53
CA ILE A 179 15.59 5.62 -31.26
C ILE A 179 16.02 4.16 -31.43
N THR A 180 17.24 3.84 -31.03
CA THR A 180 17.77 2.47 -31.12
C THR A 180 17.15 1.57 -30.06
N GLU A 181 16.99 0.27 -30.36
CA GLU A 181 16.50 -0.71 -29.38
C GLU A 181 17.39 -0.76 -28.12
N GLN A 182 18.69 -0.56 -28.29
CA GLN A 182 19.65 -0.50 -27.19
C GLN A 182 19.35 0.64 -26.20
N ALA A 183 18.83 1.78 -26.68
CA ALA A 183 18.44 2.89 -25.80
C ALA A 183 17.20 2.53 -24.95
N ILE A 184 16.24 1.81 -25.55
CA ILE A 184 15.06 1.30 -24.84
C ILE A 184 15.49 0.30 -23.76
N ASP A 185 16.32 -0.67 -24.13
CA ASP A 185 16.80 -1.70 -23.21
C ASP A 185 17.63 -1.10 -22.06
N ALA A 186 18.46 -0.08 -22.36
CA ALA A 186 19.21 0.63 -21.34
C ALA A 186 18.31 1.40 -20.38
N LEU A 187 17.23 2.02 -20.87
CA LEU A 187 16.25 2.72 -20.03
C LEU A 187 15.49 1.73 -19.13
N VAL A 188 15.03 0.61 -19.69
CA VAL A 188 14.33 -0.45 -18.94
C VAL A 188 15.25 -1.02 -17.86
N ARG A 189 16.51 -1.32 -18.18
CA ARG A 189 17.50 -1.80 -17.20
C ARG A 189 17.65 -0.83 -16.04
N ARG A 190 17.86 0.46 -16.32
CA ARG A 190 18.01 1.49 -15.29
C ARG A 190 16.74 1.63 -14.45
N LEU A 191 15.56 1.53 -15.06
CA LEU A 191 14.30 1.57 -14.31
C LEU A 191 14.18 0.36 -13.37
N ARG A 192 14.48 -0.85 -13.84
CA ARG A 192 14.51 -2.05 -12.99
C ARG A 192 15.45 -1.91 -11.81
N GLU A 193 16.66 -1.40 -12.03
CA GLU A 193 17.64 -1.15 -10.94
C GLU A 193 17.10 -0.16 -9.89
N ARG A 194 16.36 0.86 -10.33
CA ARG A 194 15.71 1.79 -9.39
C ARG A 194 14.63 1.09 -8.58
N LEU A 195 13.76 0.30 -9.20
CA LEU A 195 12.70 -0.43 -8.47
C LEU A 195 13.30 -1.48 -7.51
N ALA A 196 14.32 -2.21 -7.96
CA ALA A 196 15.03 -3.22 -7.18
C ALA A 196 15.79 -2.65 -5.98
N SER A 197 16.09 -1.34 -5.97
CA SER A 197 16.72 -0.72 -4.79
C SER A 197 15.80 -0.67 -3.56
N LEU A 198 14.48 -0.75 -3.76
CA LEU A 198 13.50 -0.82 -2.67
C LEU A 198 12.90 -2.21 -2.51
N ASP A 199 12.78 -2.97 -3.59
CA ASP A 199 12.26 -4.34 -3.58
C ASP A 199 13.11 -5.23 -4.50
N PRO A 200 14.26 -5.72 -4.00
CA PRO A 200 15.23 -6.49 -4.80
C PRO A 200 14.70 -7.86 -5.23
N ASP A 201 13.70 -8.36 -4.52
CA ASP A 201 13.16 -9.71 -4.69
C ASP A 201 12.00 -9.76 -5.70
N HIS A 202 11.69 -8.63 -6.37
CA HIS A 202 10.58 -8.55 -7.33
C HIS A 202 10.97 -7.88 -8.65
N ASN A 203 10.56 -8.50 -9.77
CA ASN A 203 10.77 -7.93 -11.10
C ASN A 203 9.47 -7.35 -11.67
N TYR A 204 9.25 -6.07 -11.40
CA TYR A 204 8.06 -5.34 -11.85
C TYR A 204 7.91 -5.22 -13.37
N ILE A 205 8.99 -5.35 -14.14
CA ILE A 205 8.96 -5.14 -15.60
C ILE A 205 9.44 -6.42 -16.29
N VAL A 206 8.54 -7.11 -16.97
CA VAL A 206 8.82 -8.34 -17.70
C VAL A 206 9.09 -8.03 -19.17
N THR A 207 10.16 -8.60 -19.72
CA THR A 207 10.44 -8.53 -21.16
C THR A 207 9.69 -9.65 -21.88
N VAL A 208 8.81 -9.29 -22.81
CA VAL A 208 8.16 -10.24 -23.73
C VAL A 208 8.97 -10.24 -25.03
N ARG A 209 9.75 -11.31 -25.23
CA ARG A 209 10.68 -11.44 -26.37
C ARG A 209 9.95 -11.19 -27.69
N GLY A 210 10.55 -10.36 -28.55
CA GLY A 210 9.99 -9.98 -29.85
C GLY A 210 8.79 -9.02 -29.83
N HIS A 211 8.19 -8.72 -28.67
CA HIS A 211 6.93 -7.95 -28.61
C HIS A 211 7.06 -6.65 -27.81
N GLY A 212 7.77 -6.66 -26.67
CA GLY A 212 7.94 -5.46 -25.86
C GLY A 212 8.05 -5.75 -24.37
N PHE A 213 7.39 -4.95 -23.55
CA PHE A 213 7.49 -5.01 -22.09
C PHE A 213 6.12 -4.95 -21.44
N ARG A 214 5.98 -5.59 -20.29
CA ARG A 214 4.74 -5.64 -19.50
C ARG A 214 5.06 -5.37 -18.04
N LEU A 215 4.16 -4.68 -17.35
CA LEU A 215 4.25 -4.52 -15.90
C LEU A 215 3.62 -5.71 -15.17
N GLU A 216 4.28 -6.21 -14.13
CA GLU A 216 3.72 -7.16 -13.17
C GLU A 216 3.76 -6.57 -11.76
N ASN A 217 2.60 -6.12 -11.30
CA ASN A 217 2.44 -5.38 -10.06
C ASN A 217 1.86 -6.22 -8.90
N ARG A 218 2.14 -7.53 -8.88
CA ARG A 218 1.69 -8.49 -7.86
C ARG A 218 2.90 -9.18 -7.28
#